data_AF-A0A967JK67-F1
#
_entry.id   AF-A0A967JK67-F1
#
_cell.length_a   1.000
_cell.length_b   1.000
_cell.length_c   1.000
_cell.angle_alpha   90.00
_cell.angle_beta   90.00
_cell.angle_gamma   90.00
#
_symmetry.space_group_name_H-M   'P 1'
#
loop_
_entity.id
_entity.type
_entity.pdbx_description
1 polymer ?
#
loop_
_entity_poly.entity_id
_entity_poly.type
_entity_poly.pdbx_seq_one_letter_code
_entity_poly.pdbx_strand_id
1 'polypeptide(L)' 'DLAARREDGAIRIVGRRSVDLIKTGGYKVGAGEVEACLLEDPGVAEVAVVGEPDD' A
#
# COMPACT_ATOMS: atom_id res chain seq x y z
N ASP A 1 2.79 -9.54 -5.71
CA ASP A 1 1.61 -9.91 -4.88
C ASP A 1 1.90 -11.21 -4.15
N LEU A 2 1.16 -11.50 -3.08
CA LEU A 2 1.16 -12.78 -2.39
C LEU A 2 -0.12 -13.53 -2.77
N ALA A 3 -0.01 -14.85 -2.95
CA ALA A 3 -1.15 -15.70 -3.27
C ALA A 3 -1.07 -17.03 -2.51
N ALA A 4 -2.22 -17.59 -2.20
CA ALA A 4 -2.39 -18.90 -1.59
C ALA A 4 -3.22 -19.81 -2.51
N ARG A 5 -2.83 -21.07 -2.61
CA ARG A 5 -3.60 -22.09 -3.34
C ARG A 5 -4.61 -22.73 -2.41
N ARG A 6 -5.86 -22.80 -2.84
CA ARG A 6 -6.96 -23.47 -2.13
C ARG A 6 -6.98 -24.97 -2.43
N GLU A 7 -7.66 -25.74 -1.60
CA GLU A 7 -7.80 -27.20 -1.74
C GLU A 7 -8.49 -27.61 -3.04
N ASP A 8 -9.43 -26.79 -3.53
CA ASP A 8 -10.10 -26.95 -4.82
C ASP A 8 -9.21 -26.61 -6.05
N GLY A 9 -7.96 -26.18 -5.80
CA GLY A 9 -7.01 -25.80 -6.83
C GLY A 9 -7.05 -24.32 -7.23
N ALA A 10 -8.01 -23.53 -6.74
CA ALA A 10 -8.11 -22.10 -7.04
C ALA A 10 -7.00 -21.27 -6.37
N ILE A 11 -6.70 -20.10 -6.93
CA ILE A 11 -5.70 -19.17 -6.40
C ILE A 11 -6.39 -17.97 -5.74
N ARG A 12 -6.10 -17.74 -4.45
CA ARG A 12 -6.53 -16.54 -3.72
C ARG A 12 -5.39 -15.55 -3.62
N ILE A 13 -5.59 -14.32 -4.07
CA ILE A 13 -4.67 -13.21 -3.80
C ILE A 13 -4.87 -12.77 -2.34
N VAL A 14 -3.79 -12.74 -1.57
CA VAL A 14 -3.82 -12.46 -0.11
C VAL A 14 -3.23 -11.10 0.26
N GLY A 15 -2.72 -10.36 -0.73
CA GLY A 15 -2.16 -9.03 -0.52
C GLY A 15 -0.89 -8.81 -1.32
N ARG A 16 -0.09 -7.84 -0.90
CA ARG A 16 1.22 -7.53 -1.49
C ARG A 16 2.34 -7.87 -0.53
N ARG A 17 3.54 -8.10 -1.08
CA ARG A 17 4.76 -8.27 -0.28
C ARG A 17 5.32 -6.94 0.21
N SER A 18 5.20 -5.87 -0.58
CA SER A 18 5.61 -4.53 -0.19
C SER A 18 4.41 -3.74 0.31
N VAL A 19 4.62 -2.96 1.36
CA VAL A 19 3.64 -2.02 1.93
C VAL A 19 3.70 -0.65 1.24
N ASP A 20 4.74 -0.41 0.44
CA ASP A 20 5.00 0.87 -0.25
C ASP A 20 3.98 1.20 -1.36
N LEU A 21 2.99 0.31 -1.59
CA LEU A 21 2.00 0.47 -2.64
C LEU A 21 0.60 0.19 -2.11
N ILE A 22 -0.20 1.25 -2.06
CA ILE A 22 -1.55 1.28 -1.52
C ILE A 22 -2.55 1.29 -2.67
N LYS A 23 -3.63 0.51 -2.54
CA LYS A 23 -4.77 0.57 -3.46
C LYS A 23 -5.91 1.32 -2.78
N THR A 24 -6.27 2.48 -3.31
CA THR A 24 -7.35 3.32 -2.77
C THR A 24 -8.10 3.99 -3.92
N GLY A 25 -9.43 4.09 -3.83
CA GLY A 25 -10.27 4.70 -4.86
C GLY A 25 -10.16 4.08 -6.27
N GLY A 26 -9.65 2.85 -6.38
CA GLY A 26 -9.34 2.21 -7.68
C GLY A 26 -7.97 2.56 -8.26
N TYR A 27 -7.20 3.41 -7.58
CA TYR A 27 -5.86 3.83 -7.99
C TYR A 27 -4.77 3.03 -7.28
N LYS A 28 -3.60 3.00 -7.92
CA LYS A 28 -2.36 2.45 -7.38
C LYS A 28 -1.50 3.61 -6.92
N VAL A 29 -1.39 3.80 -5.61
CA VAL A 29 -0.70 4.93 -4.98
C VAL A 29 0.59 4.44 -4.33
N GLY A 30 1.71 5.14 -4.56
CA GLY A 30 2.98 4.84 -3.88
C GLY A 30 3.09 5.58 -2.55
N ALA A 31 3.38 4.86 -1.46
CA ALA A 31 3.60 5.48 -0.15
C ALA A 31 4.74 6.51 -0.21
N GLY A 32 5.86 6.16 -0.84
CA GLY A 32 7.01 7.06 -1.00
C GLY A 32 6.74 8.33 -1.81
N GLU A 33 5.79 8.30 -2.76
CA GLU A 33 5.39 9.49 -3.50
C GLU A 33 4.61 10.47 -2.60
N VAL A 34 3.75 9.94 -1.73
CA VAL A 34 3.01 10.73 -0.75
C VAL A 34 3.95 11.24 0.35
N GLU A 35 4.88 10.41 0.84
CA GLU A 35 5.92 10.80 1.79
C GLU A 35 6.77 11.95 1.24
N ALA A 36 7.23 11.85 -0.01
CA ALA A 36 8.01 12.90 -0.65
C ALA A 36 7.26 14.24 -0.72
N CYS A 37 5.98 14.20 -1.08
CA CYS A 37 5.11 15.38 -1.10
C CYS A 37 4.96 16.00 0.31
N LEU A 38 4.76 15.18 1.34
CA LEU A 38 4.64 15.66 2.72
C LEU A 38 5.95 16.25 3.27
N LEU A 39 7.11 15.73 2.84
CA LEU A 39 8.43 16.25 3.22
C LEU A 39 8.77 17.61 2.58
N GLU A 40 7.99 18.10 1.61
CA GLU A 40 8.17 19.44 1.07
C GLU A 40 7.71 20.52 2.07
N ASP A 41 6.90 20.18 3.07
CA ASP A 41 6.48 21.09 4.14
C ASP A 41 7.63 21.33 5.15
N PRO A 42 8.09 22.58 5.36
CA PRO A 42 9.18 22.89 6.30
C PRO A 42 8.92 22.50 7.76
N GLY A 43 7.66 22.27 8.15
CA GLY A 43 7.27 21.82 9.49
C GLY A 43 7.36 20.31 9.70
N VAL A 44 7.58 19.52 8.64
CA VAL A 44 7.66 18.07 8.70
C VAL A 44 9.12 17.63 8.74
N ALA A 45 9.55 17.08 9.88
CA ALA A 45 10.91 16.56 10.03
C ALA A 45 11.09 15.16 9.40
N GLU A 46 10.10 14.28 9.60
CA GLU A 46 10.07 12.91 9.09
C GLU A 46 8.61 12.48 8.86
N VAL A 47 8.39 11.53 7.95
CA VAL A 47 7.05 11.00 7.63
C VAL A 47 7.14 9.54 7.18
N ALA A 48 6.08 8.78 7.46
CA ALA A 48 5.84 7.45 6.92
C ALA A 48 4.37 7.31 6.55
N VAL A 49 4.08 6.69 5.41
CA VAL A 49 2.71 6.51 4.89
C VAL A 49 2.38 5.02 4.83
N VAL A 50 1.25 4.64 5.41
CA VAL A 50 0.74 3.26 5.43
C VAL A 50 -0.70 3.20 4.95
N GLY A 51 -1.08 2.10 4.30
CA GLY A 51 -2.47 1.84 3.93
C GLY A 51 -3.20 1.09 5.04
N GLU A 52 -4.32 1.64 5.50
CA GLU A 52 -5.24 0.99 6.43
C GLU A 52 -6.51 0.52 5.69
N PRO A 53 -7.15 -0.59 6.10
CA PRO A 53 -8.46 -0.97 5.57
C PRO A 53 -9.51 0.13 5.79
N ASP A 54 -10.39 0.31 4.81
CA ASP A 54 -11.52 1.24 4.84
C ASP A 54 -12.83 0.44 4.59
N ASP A 55 -13.97 0.99 5.01
CA ASP A 55 -15.30 0.33 4.98
C ASP A 55 -15.96 0.26 3.58
#